data_AF-A0A967MZP8-F1
#
_entry.id   AF-A0A967MZP8-F1
#
_cell.length_a   1.000
_cell.length_b   1.000
_cell.length_c   1.000
_cell.angle_alpha   90.00
_cell.angle_beta   90.00
_cell.angle_gamma   90.00
#
_symmetry.space_group_name_H-M   'P 1'
#
loop_
_entity.id
_entity.type
_entity.pdbx_description
1 polymer ?
#
loop_
_entity_poly.entity_id
_entity_poly.type
_entity_poly.pdbx_seq_one_letter_code
_entity_poly.pdbx_strand_id
1 'polypeptide(L)'
;MYGLSYILGQRHTDHETNEPYESGIKTTDSARIRFSAKFYLVAMLFVIFDLEVVFIFGWAVGAVELGWPGYIALLVFLLILVAGLIYEWRMGALDWIARSAKRYSQRGDF
;
A
#
# COMPACT_ATOMS: atom_id res chain seq x y z
N MET A 1 14.29 3.24 26.07
CA MET A 1 13.58 4.50 26.40
C MET A 1 12.12 4.31 26.82
N TYR A 2 11.39 3.31 26.32
CA TYR A 2 10.04 3.00 26.82
C TYR A 2 9.99 2.68 28.33
N GLY A 3 10.99 1.96 28.87
CA GLY A 3 11.02 1.59 30.29
C GLY A 3 11.16 2.78 31.27
N LEU A 4 11.97 3.79 30.92
CA LEU A 4 12.13 4.98 31.77
C LEU A 4 10.86 5.85 31.76
N SER A 5 10.21 5.97 30.60
CA SER A 5 8.91 6.65 30.46
C SER A 5 7.81 5.95 31.25
N TYR A 6 7.82 4.61 31.30
CA TYR A 6 6.84 3.83 32.05
C TYR A 6 6.93 3.99 33.58
N ILE A 7 8.14 4.29 34.08
CA ILE A 7 8.43 4.44 35.52
C ILE A 7 8.25 5.89 35.98
N LEU A 8 8.73 6.88 35.21
CA LEU A 8 8.62 8.30 35.58
C LEU A 8 7.31 8.96 35.12
N GLY A 9 6.58 8.36 34.18
CA GLY A 9 5.34 8.93 33.64
C GLY A 9 4.18 8.88 34.63
N GLN A 10 3.54 10.02 34.88
CA GLN A 10 2.27 10.08 35.60
C GLN A 10 1.19 9.31 34.84
N ARG A 11 0.54 8.37 35.53
CA ARG A 11 -0.61 7.65 34.99
C ARG A 11 -1.89 8.30 35.44
N HIS A 12 -2.74 8.60 34.48
CA HIS A 12 -4.10 9.04 34.70
C HIS A 12 -5.03 8.00 34.06
N THR A 13 -6.00 7.51 34.81
CA THR A 13 -6.88 6.40 34.39
C THR A 13 -8.34 6.83 34.52
N ASP A 14 -8.64 8.01 33.98
CA ASP A 14 -10.02 8.48 33.87
C ASP A 14 -10.67 7.86 32.62
N HIS A 15 -11.98 7.60 32.72
CA HIS A 15 -12.76 6.94 31.66
C HIS A 15 -12.64 7.70 30.33
N GLU A 16 -12.73 9.02 30.36
CA GLU A 16 -12.66 9.87 29.15
C GLU A 16 -11.26 9.90 28.52
N THR A 17 -10.21 9.63 29.29
CA THR A 17 -8.84 9.52 28.74
C THR A 17 -8.65 8.22 27.93
N ASN A 18 -9.49 7.21 28.18
CA ASN A 18 -9.42 5.90 27.52
C ASN A 18 -10.41 5.75 26.35
N GLU A 19 -11.16 6.80 26.03
CA GLU A 19 -12.08 6.81 24.89
C GLU A 19 -11.38 7.31 23.61
N PRO A 20 -11.66 6.71 22.44
CA PRO A 20 -11.16 7.24 21.16
C PRO A 20 -11.62 8.68 20.92
N TYR A 21 -10.69 9.52 20.44
CA TYR A 21 -11.01 10.90 20.11
C TYR A 21 -11.95 10.98 18.88
N GLU A 22 -13.16 11.50 19.10
CA GLU A 22 -14.17 11.74 18.05
C GLU A 22 -14.63 13.22 18.00
N SER A 23 -13.73 14.16 18.29
CA SER A 23 -14.02 15.61 18.27
C SER A 23 -15.24 16.02 19.13
N GLY A 24 -15.42 15.36 20.28
CA GLY A 24 -16.46 15.66 21.27
C GLY A 24 -17.77 14.88 21.11
N ILE A 25 -17.82 13.90 20.20
CA ILE A 25 -18.97 12.99 20.02
C ILE A 25 -18.64 11.63 20.66
N LYS A 26 -19.64 10.93 21.20
CA LYS A 26 -19.47 9.56 21.69
C LYS A 26 -19.38 8.59 20.52
N THR A 27 -18.37 7.72 20.55
CA THR A 27 -18.15 6.65 19.57
C THR A 27 -19.40 5.79 19.43
N THR A 28 -20.13 5.96 18.32
CA THR A 28 -21.41 5.29 18.09
C THR A 28 -21.47 4.68 16.71
N ASP A 29 -20.54 3.80 16.36
CA ASP A 29 -20.75 2.87 15.25
C ASP A 29 -19.73 1.73 15.26
N SER A 30 -19.92 0.78 14.36
CA SER A 30 -18.96 -0.24 14.01
C SER A 30 -17.80 0.34 13.17
N ALA A 31 -16.55 0.15 13.61
CA ALA A 31 -15.33 0.61 12.94
C ALA A 31 -15.03 -0.08 11.57
N ARG A 32 -16.02 -0.67 10.92
CA ARG A 32 -15.85 -1.45 9.69
C ARG A 32 -16.06 -0.57 8.45
N ILE A 33 -14.98 0.06 8.01
CA ILE A 33 -14.96 0.83 6.77
C ILE A 33 -14.69 -0.11 5.59
N ARG A 34 -15.42 0.07 4.48
CA ARG A 34 -15.13 -0.64 3.23
C ARG A 34 -13.90 -0.02 2.56
N PHE A 35 -12.75 -0.65 2.74
CA PHE A 35 -11.53 -0.25 2.03
C PHE A 35 -11.66 -0.56 0.54
N SER A 36 -11.20 0.37 -0.29
CA SER A 36 -11.21 0.17 -1.74
C SER A 36 -10.24 -0.94 -2.13
N ALA A 37 -10.59 -1.77 -3.12
CA ALA A 37 -9.71 -2.81 -3.66
C ALA A 37 -8.37 -2.28 -4.19
N LYS A 38 -8.26 -0.96 -4.44
CA LYS A 38 -7.04 -0.31 -4.90
C LYS A 38 -5.86 -0.46 -3.93
N PHE A 39 -6.13 -0.43 -2.62
CA PHE A 39 -5.09 -0.64 -1.60
C PHE A 39 -4.49 -2.05 -1.69
N TYR A 40 -5.33 -3.05 -1.97
CA TYR A 40 -4.88 -4.43 -2.17
C TYR A 40 -4.05 -4.57 -3.43
N LEU A 41 -4.46 -3.95 -4.55
CA LEU A 41 -3.71 -4.00 -5.80
C LEU A 41 -2.30 -3.42 -5.65
N VAL A 42 -2.16 -2.26 -4.99
CA VAL A 42 -0.84 -1.66 -4.71
C VAL A 42 0.00 -2.57 -3.80
N ALA A 43 -0.59 -3.16 -2.77
CA ALA A 43 0.13 -4.09 -1.88
C ALA A 43 0.60 -5.36 -2.59
N MET A 44 -0.25 -5.94 -3.46
CA MET A 44 0.09 -7.10 -4.26
C MET A 44 1.20 -6.78 -5.26
N LEU A 45 1.13 -5.63 -5.94
CA LEU A 45 2.18 -5.15 -6.84
C LEU A 45 3.51 -4.96 -6.10
N PHE A 46 3.48 -4.41 -4.88
CA PHE A 46 4.67 -4.25 -4.04
C PHE A 46 5.32 -5.60 -3.71
N VAL A 47 4.53 -6.61 -3.34
CA VAL A 47 5.05 -7.96 -3.04
C VAL A 47 5.68 -8.61 -4.28
N ILE A 48 5.05 -8.47 -5.45
CA ILE A 48 5.57 -9.04 -6.70
C ILE A 48 6.88 -8.34 -7.10
N PHE A 49 6.92 -7.01 -7.02
CA PHE A 49 8.12 -6.23 -7.30
C PHE A 49 9.25 -6.54 -6.30
N ASP A 50 8.95 -6.68 -5.01
CA ASP A 50 9.95 -7.07 -4.00
C ASP A 50 10.54 -8.46 -4.30
N LEU A 51 9.70 -9.42 -4.70
CA LEU A 51 10.13 -10.74 -5.17
C LEU A 51 11.04 -10.65 -6.40
N GLU A 52 10.78 -9.73 -7.32
CA GLU A 52 11.62 -9.54 -8.51
C GLU A 52 13.06 -9.17 -8.15
N VAL A 53 13.24 -8.33 -7.14
CA VAL A 53 14.55 -7.89 -6.67
C VAL A 53 15.33 -9.08 -6.09
N VAL A 54 14.64 -9.98 -5.37
CA VAL A 54 15.25 -11.21 -4.86
C VAL A 54 15.75 -12.09 -6.02
N PHE A 55 14.98 -12.23 -7.09
CA PHE A 55 15.42 -12.99 -8.28
C PHE A 55 16.59 -12.33 -9.01
N ILE A 56 16.56 -11.00 -9.17
CA ILE A 56 17.68 -10.24 -9.76
C ILE A 56 18.94 -10.42 -8.91
N PHE A 57 18.82 -10.38 -7.58
CA PHE A 57 19.95 -10.58 -6.68
C PHE A 57 20.52 -12.00 -6.79
N GLY A 58 19.64 -13.02 -6.82
CA GLY A 58 20.06 -14.41 -7.02
C GLY A 58 20.81 -14.60 -8.34
N TRP A 59 20.32 -14.00 -9.42
CA TRP A 59 21.04 -13.98 -10.70
C TRP A 59 22.36 -13.21 -10.61
N ALA A 60 22.39 -12.06 -9.93
CA ALA A 60 23.56 -11.20 -9.81
C ALA A 60 24.73 -11.92 -9.13
N VAL A 61 24.46 -12.77 -8.12
CA VAL A 61 25.47 -13.58 -7.44
C VAL A 61 26.14 -14.58 -8.41
N GLY A 62 25.39 -15.15 -9.35
CA GLY A 62 25.88 -16.14 -10.34
C GLY A 62 26.14 -15.58 -11.74
N ALA A 63 26.10 -14.25 -11.93
CA ALA A 63 26.03 -13.65 -13.26
C ALA A 63 27.22 -14.01 -14.17
N VAL A 64 28.42 -14.17 -13.58
CA VAL A 64 29.65 -14.54 -14.30
C VAL A 64 29.59 -15.97 -14.84
N GLU A 65 29.03 -16.91 -14.06
CA GLU A 65 28.95 -18.32 -14.43
C GLU A 65 27.82 -18.59 -15.43
N LEU A 66 26.70 -17.86 -15.29
CA LEU A 66 25.55 -18.02 -16.17
C LEU A 66 25.75 -17.39 -17.57
N GLY A 67 26.62 -16.39 -17.70
CA GLY A 67 26.94 -15.72 -18.96
C GLY A 67 25.71 -15.21 -19.74
N TRP A 68 25.78 -15.27 -21.07
CA TRP A 68 24.72 -14.79 -21.97
C TRP A 68 23.35 -15.44 -21.76
N PRO A 69 23.23 -16.77 -21.58
CA PRO A 69 21.94 -17.41 -21.31
C PRO A 69 21.24 -16.84 -20.07
N GLY A 70 21.99 -16.63 -18.97
CA GLY A 70 21.40 -16.02 -17.76
C GLY A 70 20.98 -14.58 -17.98
N TYR A 71 21.76 -13.80 -18.72
CA TYR A 71 21.40 -12.42 -19.04
C TYR A 71 20.10 -12.33 -19.85
N ILE A 72 19.91 -13.20 -20.86
CA ILE A 72 18.66 -13.25 -21.64
C ILE A 72 17.49 -13.68 -20.74
N ALA A 73 17.69 -14.67 -19.88
CA ALA A 73 16.66 -15.11 -18.94
C ALA A 73 16.22 -13.97 -17.99
N LEU A 74 17.16 -13.20 -17.44
CA LEU A 74 16.87 -12.01 -16.63
C LEU A 74 16.07 -10.97 -17.42
N LEU A 75 16.46 -10.72 -18.68
CA LEU A 75 15.83 -9.71 -19.52
C LEU A 75 14.38 -10.07 -19.89
N VAL A 76 14.12 -11.35 -20.18
CA VAL A 76 12.77 -11.86 -20.41
C VAL A 76 11.93 -11.79 -19.14
N PHE A 77 12.50 -12.15 -17.99
CA PHE A 77 11.82 -12.06 -16.69
C PHE A 77 11.40 -10.62 -16.37
N LEU A 78 12.30 -9.65 -16.53
CA LEU A 78 12.01 -8.23 -16.35
C LEU A 78 10.90 -7.74 -17.29
N LEU A 79 10.95 -8.14 -18.57
CA LEU A 79 9.94 -7.77 -19.57
C LEU A 79 8.53 -8.22 -19.19
N ILE A 80 8.38 -9.43 -18.66
CA ILE A 80 7.09 -9.97 -18.24
C ILE A 80 6.49 -9.12 -17.11
N LEU A 81 7.29 -8.72 -16.14
CA LEU A 81 6.84 -7.90 -15.00
C LEU A 81 6.49 -6.48 -15.44
N VAL A 82 7.31 -5.87 -16.29
CA VAL A 82 7.00 -4.55 -16.88
C VAL A 82 5.72 -4.60 -17.69
N ALA A 83 5.48 -5.67 -18.46
CA ALA A 83 4.23 -5.85 -19.19
C ALA A 83 3.02 -5.97 -18.24
N GLY A 84 3.16 -6.70 -17.12
CA GLY A 84 2.15 -6.76 -16.06
C GLY A 84 1.85 -5.40 -15.44
N LEU A 85 2.89 -4.62 -15.12
CA LEU A 85 2.75 -3.27 -14.57
C LEU A 85 2.02 -2.33 -15.55
N ILE A 86 2.37 -2.38 -16.84
CA ILE A 86 1.69 -1.60 -17.88
C ILE A 86 0.21 -2.00 -17.97
N TYR A 87 -0.10 -3.30 -17.89
CA TYR A 87 -1.47 -3.79 -17.93
C TYR A 87 -2.30 -3.25 -16.75
N GLU A 88 -1.80 -3.34 -15.52
CA GLU A 88 -2.48 -2.82 -14.33
C GLU A 88 -2.64 -1.30 -14.37
N TRP A 89 -1.63 -0.59 -14.87
CA TRP A 89 -1.71 0.86 -15.03
C TRP A 89 -2.79 1.26 -16.04
N ARG A 90 -2.91 0.54 -17.15
CA ARG A 90 -3.96 0.77 -18.18
C ARG A 90 -5.36 0.45 -17.65
N MET A 91 -5.49 -0.50 -16.73
CA MET A 91 -6.76 -0.78 -16.03
C MET A 91 -7.15 0.30 -15.01
N GLY A 92 -6.28 1.28 -14.73
CA GLY A 92 -6.57 2.35 -13.77
C GLY A 92 -6.51 1.89 -12.31
N ALA A 93 -5.83 0.77 -12.03
CA ALA A 93 -5.61 0.28 -10.67
C ALA A 93 -4.85 1.31 -9.80
N LEU A 94 -3.94 2.07 -10.42
CA LEU A 94 -3.15 3.12 -9.78
C LEU A 94 -3.82 4.51 -9.75
N ASP A 95 -5.01 4.67 -10.35
CA ASP A 95 -5.64 6.00 -10.45
C ASP A 95 -6.32 6.37 -9.12
N TRP A 96 -5.66 7.23 -8.33
CA TRP A 96 -6.12 7.63 -6.99
C TRP A 96 -7.22 8.70 -7.03
N ILE A 97 -7.19 9.55 -8.06
CA ILE A 97 -8.13 10.66 -8.21
C ILE A 97 -9.40 10.11 -8.85
N ALA A 98 -10.32 9.66 -8.02
CA ALA A 98 -11.68 9.46 -8.47
C ALA A 98 -12.18 10.77 -9.07
N ARG A 99 -12.56 10.78 -10.35
CA ARG A 99 -13.32 11.87 -10.99
C ARG A 99 -14.73 11.99 -10.42
N SER A 100 -14.88 11.92 -9.10
CA SER A 100 -16.15 12.03 -8.38
C SER A 100 -16.57 13.49 -8.16
N ALA A 101 -15.72 14.46 -8.48
CA ALA A 101 -16.02 15.88 -8.32
C ALA A 101 -16.86 16.50 -9.45
N LYS A 102 -17.49 15.70 -10.34
CA LYS A 102 -18.35 16.25 -11.42
C LYS A 102 -19.84 15.98 -11.25
N ARG A 103 -20.27 15.22 -10.23
CA ARG A 103 -21.70 14.87 -10.06
C ARG A 103 -22.45 15.67 -8.99
N TYR A 104 -21.75 16.46 -8.16
CA TYR A 104 -22.39 17.32 -7.16
C TYR A 104 -22.68 18.75 -7.67
N SER A 105 -22.10 19.18 -8.79
CA SER A 105 -22.34 20.51 -9.37
C SER A 105 -23.56 20.59 -10.30
N GLN A 106 -24.19 19.47 -10.65
CA GLN A 106 -25.37 19.45 -11.55
C GLN A 106 -26.70 19.28 -10.82
N ARG A 107 -26.71 19.26 -9.49
CA ARG A 107 -27.94 19.22 -8.68
C ARG A 107 -27.97 20.39 -7.70
N GLY A 108 -27.72 21.57 -8.24
CA GLY A 108 -28.00 22.85 -7.59
C GLY A 108 -29.25 23.44 -8.22
N ASP A 109 -30.38 22.76 -8.01
CA ASP A 109 -31.71 23.36 -8.19
C ASP A 109 -32.07 24.02 -6.86
N PHE A 110 -31.96 25.35 -6.83
CA PHE A 110 -32.71 26.25 -5.95
C PHE A 110 -33.28 27.36 -6.83
#